data_AF-A0AAP7PGC3-F1
#
_entry.id   AF-A0AAP7PGC3-F1
#
_cell.length_a   1.000
_cell.length_b   1.000
_cell.length_c   1.000
_cell.angle_alpha   90.00
_cell.angle_beta   90.00
_cell.angle_gamma   90.00
#
_symmetry.space_group_name_H-M   'P 1'
#
loop_
_entity.id
_entity.type
_entity.pdbx_description
1 polymer ?
#
loop_
_entity_poly.entity_id
_entity_poly.type
_entity_poly.pdbx_seq_one_letter_code
_entity_poly.pdbx_strand_id
1 'polypeptide(L)'
;MNYATETDMRARYREDLLRPLLAVPRSDEPDTRKLNRALTDASALIDSYLSARYTLPLEVIPAVLVQHCCAIAFYYLCDQRASDQARDRYR
;
A
#
# COMPACT_ATOMS: atom_id res chain seq x y z
N MET A 1 12.72 -2.47 1.43
CA MET A 1 12.59 -1.16 2.10
C MET A 1 11.39 -0.47 1.48
N ASN A 2 10.59 0.32 2.21
CA ASN A 2 9.38 0.89 1.61
C ASN A 2 9.70 2.17 0.85
N TYR A 3 9.19 2.29 -0.37
CA TYR A 3 9.37 3.49 -1.21
C TYR A 3 8.43 4.63 -0.84
N ALA A 4 7.36 4.36 -0.10
CA ALA A 4 6.42 5.36 0.39
C ALA A 4 6.04 5.08 1.85
N THR A 5 5.63 6.14 2.54
CA THR A 5 5.20 6.12 3.94
C THR A 5 3.70 6.33 4.07
N GLU A 6 3.18 6.16 5.29
CA GLU A 6 1.81 6.53 5.62
C GLU A 6 1.54 8.02 5.37
N THR A 7 2.50 8.89 5.68
CA THR A 7 2.39 10.33 5.42
C THR A 7 2.20 10.62 3.93
N ASP A 8 2.93 9.92 3.06
CA ASP A 8 2.78 10.08 1.60
C ASP A 8 1.40 9.63 1.12
N MET A 9 0.87 8.56 1.70
CA MET A 9 -0.50 8.08 1.42
C MET A 9 -1.54 9.11 1.85
N ARG A 10 -1.43 9.68 3.04
CA ARG A 10 -2.34 10.72 3.55
C ARG A 10 -2.22 12.05 2.80
N ALA A 11 -1.02 12.39 2.33
CA ALA A 11 -0.79 13.56 1.51
C ALA A 11 -1.42 13.42 0.11
N ARG A 12 -1.42 12.20 -0.45
CA ARG A 12 -1.94 11.93 -1.80
C ARG A 12 -3.43 11.58 -1.84
N TYR A 13 -3.91 10.83 -0.86
CA TYR A 13 -5.31 10.38 -0.78
C TYR A 13 -5.99 11.01 0.41
N ARG A 14 -7.15 11.62 0.15
CA ARG A 14 -7.97 12.22 1.20
C ARG A 14 -8.39 11.17 2.23
N GLU A 15 -8.53 11.61 3.48
CA GLU A 15 -8.84 10.73 4.62
C GLU A 15 -10.15 9.96 4.43
N ASP A 16 -11.14 10.55 3.75
CA ASP A 16 -12.43 9.92 3.44
C ASP A 16 -12.31 8.70 2.51
N LEU A 17 -11.26 8.63 1.69
CA LEU A 17 -10.96 7.47 0.86
C LEU A 17 -10.18 6.39 1.62
N LEU A 18 -9.23 6.79 2.47
CA LEU A 18 -8.38 5.84 3.20
C LEU A 18 -9.09 5.22 4.41
N ARG A 19 -9.86 6.00 5.18
CA ARG A 19 -10.55 5.56 6.39
C ARG A 19 -11.38 4.28 6.17
N PRO A 20 -12.25 4.16 5.16
CA PRO A 20 -13.04 2.94 4.96
C PRO A 20 -12.19 1.74 4.52
N LEU A 21 -11.02 1.96 3.91
CA LEU A 21 -10.11 0.89 3.48
C LEU A 21 -9.30 0.31 4.65
N LEU A 22 -9.07 1.13 5.68
CA LEU A 22 -8.30 0.79 6.88
C LEU A 22 -9.21 0.55 8.10
N ALA A 23 -10.52 0.48 7.93
CA ALA A 23 -11.45 0.29 9.05
C ALA A 23 -11.27 -1.08 9.72
N VAL A 24 -11.22 -1.09 11.05
CA VAL A 24 -11.21 -2.31 11.87
C VAL A 24 -12.58 -2.48 12.54
N PRO A 25 -13.21 -3.67 12.52
CA PRO A 25 -14.47 -3.89 13.19
C PRO A 25 -14.37 -3.56 14.69
N ARG A 26 -15.29 -2.71 15.17
CA ARG A 26 -15.39 -2.30 16.59
C ARG A 26 -14.18 -1.49 17.12
N SER A 27 -13.41 -0.85 16.24
CA SER A 27 -12.39 0.13 16.60
C SER A 27 -12.56 1.39 15.76
N ASP A 28 -12.25 2.56 16.34
CA ASP A 28 -12.17 3.83 15.60
C ASP A 28 -10.74 4.11 15.10
N GLU A 29 -9.77 3.30 15.50
CA GLU A 29 -8.39 3.39 15.04
C GLU A 29 -8.22 2.69 13.67
N PRO A 30 -7.50 3.31 12.73
CA PRO A 30 -7.21 2.70 11.43
C PRO A 30 -6.23 1.52 11.57
N ASP A 31 -6.39 0.52 10.71
CA ASP A 31 -5.49 -0.62 10.59
C ASP A 31 -4.16 -0.21 9.94
N THR A 32 -3.26 0.33 10.76
CA THR A 32 -1.90 0.68 10.36
C THR A 32 -1.08 -0.53 9.91
N ARG A 33 -1.42 -1.74 10.37
CA ARG A 33 -0.74 -2.97 9.89
C ARG A 33 -1.14 -3.29 8.46
N LYS A 34 -2.42 -3.16 8.12
CA LYS A 34 -2.93 -3.33 6.76
C LYS A 34 -2.29 -2.33 5.79
N LEU A 35 -2.19 -1.06 6.19
CA LEU A 35 -1.52 -0.04 5.40
C LEU A 35 -0.04 -0.36 5.17
N ASN A 36 0.69 -0.70 6.24
CA ASN A 36 2.11 -1.05 6.13
C ASN A 36 2.34 -2.29 5.25
N ARG A 37 1.46 -3.29 5.33
CA ARG A 37 1.52 -4.46 4.45
C ARG A 37 1.34 -4.08 2.99
N ALA A 38 0.33 -3.28 2.66
CA ALA A 38 0.10 -2.82 1.29
C ALA A 38 1.30 -2.02 0.73
N LEU A 39 1.91 -1.16 1.55
CA LEU A 39 3.13 -0.42 1.18
C LEU A 39 4.34 -1.36 0.97
N THR A 40 4.45 -2.40 1.79
CA THR A 40 5.53 -3.40 1.69
C THR A 40 5.37 -4.22 0.42
N ASP A 41 4.17 -4.71 0.15
CA ASP A 41 3.86 -5.50 -1.05
C ASP A 41 4.07 -4.65 -2.32
N ALA A 42 3.64 -3.39 -2.30
CA ALA A 42 3.87 -2.45 -3.41
C ALA A 42 5.36 -2.19 -3.63
N SER A 43 6.14 -2.07 -2.55
CA SER A 43 7.58 -1.86 -2.66
C SER A 43 8.31 -3.09 -3.19
N ALA A 44 7.92 -4.29 -2.76
CA ALA A 44 8.44 -5.54 -3.28
C ALA A 44 8.15 -5.70 -4.79
N LEU A 45 6.96 -5.29 -5.25
CA LEU A 45 6.65 -5.26 -6.67
C LEU A 45 7.59 -4.32 -7.43
N ILE A 46 7.80 -3.10 -6.93
CA ILE A 46 8.72 -2.13 -7.54
C ILE A 46 10.16 -2.68 -7.57
N ASP A 47 10.62 -3.27 -6.47
CA ASP A 47 11.94 -3.91 -6.35
C ASP A 47 12.12 -5.00 -7.43
N SER A 48 11.09 -5.80 -7.71
CA SER A 48 11.16 -6.83 -8.75
C SER A 48 11.51 -6.27 -10.13
N TYR A 49 10.96 -5.10 -10.50
CA TYR A 49 11.26 -4.43 -11.77
C TYR A 49 12.64 -3.76 -11.76
N LEU A 50 13.02 -3.16 -10.63
CA LEU A 50 14.30 -2.45 -10.51
C LEU A 50 15.49 -3.39 -10.45
N SER A 51 15.34 -4.55 -9.81
CA SER A 51 16.40 -5.55 -9.61
C SER A 51 17.04 -6.04 -10.92
N ALA A 52 16.33 -5.93 -12.05
CA ALA A 52 16.85 -6.29 -13.36
C ALA A 52 17.91 -5.31 -13.89
N ARG A 53 17.97 -4.08 -13.36
CA ARG A 53 18.83 -2.99 -13.88
C ARG A 53 19.62 -2.22 -12.82
N TYR A 54 19.18 -2.25 -11.57
CA TYR A 54 19.75 -1.47 -10.47
C TYR A 54 20.10 -2.37 -9.28
N THR A 55 21.19 -2.03 -8.59
CA THR A 55 21.53 -2.64 -7.30
C THR A 55 20.63 -2.05 -6.22
N LEU A 56 19.99 -2.91 -5.43
CA LEU A 56 19.10 -2.52 -4.34
C LEU A 56 19.82 -2.69 -3.00
N PRO A 57 19.53 -1.86 -1.97
CA PRO A 57 18.57 -0.74 -2.00
C PRO A 57 19.11 0.49 -2.74
N LEU A 58 18.20 1.28 -3.33
CA LEU A 58 18.57 2.56 -3.96
C LEU A 58 19.04 3.57 -2.89
N GLU A 59 20.12 4.31 -3.17
CA GLU A 59 20.61 5.36 -2.28
C GLU A 59 19.71 6.61 -2.27
N VAL A 60 19.16 6.96 -3.44
CA VAL A 60 18.22 8.08 -3.61
C VAL A 60 16.94 7.54 -4.20
N ILE A 61 15.82 7.77 -3.52
CA ILE A 61 14.49 7.36 -3.98
C ILE A 61 13.88 8.52 -4.77
N PRO A 62 13.69 8.41 -6.11
CA PRO A 62 13.03 9.44 -6.89
C PRO A 62 11.56 9.59 -6.48
N ALA A 63 11.04 10.82 -6.50
CA ALA A 63 9.64 11.11 -6.14
C ALA A 63 8.60 10.32 -6.97
N VAL A 64 8.96 9.94 -8.20
CA VAL A 64 8.11 9.10 -9.06
C VAL A 64 7.92 7.68 -8.49
N LEU A 65 8.93 7.11 -7.84
CA LEU A 65 8.79 5.80 -7.17
C LEU A 65 7.85 5.89 -5.97
N VAL A 66 7.91 6.98 -5.21
CA VAL A 66 6.95 7.27 -4.13
C VAL A 66 5.52 7.32 -4.71
N GLN A 67 5.36 7.98 -5.87
CA GLN A 67 4.06 8.04 -6.57
C GLN A 67 3.52 6.67 -6.98
N HIS A 68 4.35 5.86 -7.63
CA HIS A 68 3.94 4.52 -8.03
C HIS A 68 3.68 3.62 -6.83
N CYS A 69 4.51 3.69 -5.79
CA CYS A 69 4.32 2.91 -4.57
C CYS A 69 2.97 3.23 -3.90
N CYS A 70 2.63 4.52 -3.76
CA CYS A 70 1.33 4.92 -3.23
C CYS A 70 0.16 4.40 -4.08
N ALA A 71 0.26 4.49 -5.41
CA ALA A 71 -0.80 4.04 -6.31
C ALA A 71 -1.03 2.53 -6.25
N ILE A 72 0.04 1.73 -6.24
CA ILE A 72 -0.02 0.28 -6.12
C ILE A 72 -0.55 -0.12 -4.74
N ALA A 73 -0.06 0.51 -3.67
CA ALA A 73 -0.55 0.24 -2.31
C ALA A 73 -2.04 0.55 -2.17
N PHE A 74 -2.51 1.67 -2.73
CA PHE A 74 -3.93 2.02 -2.76
C PHE A 74 -4.76 0.98 -3.51
N TYR A 75 -4.27 0.51 -4.66
CA TYR A 75 -4.91 -0.58 -5.41
C TYR A 75 -5.04 -1.85 -4.56
N TYR A 76 -3.98 -2.27 -3.87
CA TYR A 76 -4.03 -3.43 -2.97
C TYR A 76 -5.00 -3.26 -1.80
N LEU A 77 -5.12 -2.06 -1.24
CA LEU A 77 -6.10 -1.79 -0.19
C LEU A 77 -7.55 -1.90 -0.70
N CYS A 78 -7.80 -1.44 -1.92
CA CYS A 78 -9.10 -1.59 -2.59
C CYS A 78 -9.41 -3.06 -2.91
N ASP A 79 -8.44 -3.81 -3.44
CA ASP A 79 -8.62 -5.22 -3.79
C ASP A 79 -8.79 -6.11 -2.55
N GLN A 80 -8.09 -5.81 -1.45
CA GLN A 80 -8.33 -6.51 -0.18
C GLN A 80 -9.76 -6.31 0.35
N ARG A 81 -10.40 -5.18 0.05
CA ARG A 81 -11.82 -4.98 0.37
C ARG A 81 -12.73 -5.86 -0.50
N ALA A 82 -12.33 -6.19 -1.73
CA ALA A 82 -12.98 -7.21 -2.55
C ALA A 82 -12.68 -8.63 -2.05
N SER A 83 -11.54 -8.87 -1.41
CA SER A 83 -11.17 -10.19 -0.88
C SER A 83 -11.99 -10.65 0.33
N ASP A 84 -12.64 -9.75 1.08
CA ASP A 84 -13.65 -10.17 2.06
C ASP A 84 -14.87 -10.82 1.38
N GLN A 85 -15.23 -10.39 0.16
CA GLN A 85 -16.22 -11.07 -0.68
C GLN A 85 -15.68 -12.39 -1.28
N ALA A 86 -14.36 -12.50 -1.48
CA ALA A 86 -13.70 -13.75 -1.86
C ALA A 86 -13.68 -14.79 -0.72
N ARG A 87 -13.64 -14.35 0.56
CA ARG A 87 -13.77 -15.22 1.74
C ARG A 87 -15.16 -15.87 1.84
N ASP A 88 -16.22 -15.12 1.54
CA ASP A 88 -17.59 -15.68 1.47
C ASP A 88 -17.75 -16.70 0.34
N ARG A 89 -16.91 -16.61 -0.70
CA ARG A 89 -16.93 -17.50 -1.88
C ARG A 89 -16.19 -18.82 -1.67
N TYR A 90 -15.47 -18.97 -0.55
CA TYR A 90 -14.72 -20.19 -0.19
C TYR A 90 -15.42 -21.02 0.90
N ARG A 91 -16.69 -20.73 1.18
CA ARG A 91 -17.56 -21.50 2.06
C ARG A 91 -18.55 -22.34 1.25
#